data_AF-A0A952MDV2-F1
#
_entry.id   AF-A0A952MDV2-F1
#
_cell.length_a   1.000
_cell.length_b   1.000
_cell.length_c   1.000
_cell.angle_alpha   90.00
_cell.angle_beta   90.00
_cell.angle_gamma   90.00
#
_symmetry.space_group_name_H-M   'P 1'
#
loop_
_entity.id
_entity.type
_entity.pdbx_description
1 polymer ?
#
loop_
_entity_poly.entity_id
_entity_poly.type
_entity_poly.pdbx_seq_one_letter_code
_entity_poly.pdbx_strand_id
1 'polypeptide(L)' 'MHNFTPEDLIQYLYNETSPQQTAQIKAALKTDWSLREKFEVVSSAKERLEVIKMGPRQQTIDNILNYAEKAVSELTA' A
#
# COMPACT_ATOMS: atom_id res chain seq x y z
N MET A 1 -23.10 -6.49 -18.55
CA MET A 1 -21.80 -7.17 -18.36
C MET A 1 -20.73 -6.10 -18.53
N HIS A 2 -20.35 -5.41 -17.46
CA HIS A 2 -19.21 -4.48 -17.50
C HIS A 2 -17.95 -5.33 -17.40
N ASN A 3 -17.29 -5.55 -18.54
CA ASN A 3 -16.01 -6.25 -18.59
C ASN A 3 -14.92 -5.28 -18.13
N PHE A 4 -14.61 -5.28 -16.83
CA PHE A 4 -13.42 -4.62 -16.32
C PHE A 4 -12.20 -5.34 -16.91
N THR A 5 -11.33 -4.59 -17.58
CA THR A 5 -10.08 -5.13 -18.10
C THR A 5 -9.09 -5.32 -16.95
N PRO A 6 -8.12 -6.24 -17.10
CA PRO A 6 -7.04 -6.38 -16.11
C PRO A 6 -6.27 -5.06 -15.90
N GLU A 7 -6.20 -4.19 -16.91
CA GLU A 7 -5.58 -2.87 -16.83
C GLU A 7 -6.31 -1.93 -15.85
N ASP A 8 -7.65 -1.97 -15.84
CA ASP A 8 -8.49 -1.16 -14.94
C ASP A 8 -8.34 -1.60 -13.47
N LEU A 9 -8.16 -2.91 -13.25
CA LEU A 9 -7.82 -3.48 -11.93
C LEU A 9 -6.42 -3.06 -11.45
N ILE A 10 -5.46 -2.93 -12.38
CA ILE A 10 -4.10 -2.46 -12.06
C ILE A 10 -4.15 -0.97 -11.70
N GLN A 11 -4.84 -0.12 -12.48
CA GLN A 11 -5.03 1.29 -12.11
C GLN A 11 -5.71 1.42 -10.74
N TYR A 12 -6.71 0.57 -10.45
CA TYR A 12 -7.36 0.56 -9.14
C TYR A 12 -6.38 0.19 -8.02
N LEU A 13 -5.50 -0.80 -8.24
CA LEU A 13 -4.47 -1.22 -7.28
C LEU A 13 -3.43 -0.12 -6.99
N TYR A 14 -3.18 0.76 -7.95
CA TYR A 14 -2.27 1.91 -7.82
C TYR A 14 -2.99 3.22 -7.45
N ASN A 15 -4.32 3.19 -7.21
CA ASN A 15 -5.16 4.36 -6.95
C ASN A 15 -5.14 5.41 -8.08
N GLU A 16 -4.92 4.97 -9.32
CA GLU A 16 -4.89 5.81 -10.52
C GLU A 16 -6.26 5.92 -11.21
N THR A 17 -7.32 5.33 -10.62
CA THR A 17 -8.68 5.36 -11.15
C THR A 17 -9.49 6.55 -10.65
N SER A 18 -10.40 7.05 -11.49
CA SER A 18 -11.38 8.07 -11.08
C SER A 18 -12.31 7.55 -9.98
N PRO A 19 -12.82 8.40 -9.08
CA PRO A 19 -13.69 7.98 -7.98
C PRO A 19 -14.96 7.23 -8.44
N GLN A 20 -15.47 7.54 -9.63
CA GLN A 20 -16.58 6.79 -10.23
C GLN A 20 -16.18 5.36 -10.62
N GLN A 21 -15.02 5.19 -11.28
CA GLN A 21 -14.49 3.89 -11.68
C GLN A 21 -14.18 3.02 -10.45
N THR A 22 -13.52 3.60 -9.44
CA THR A 22 -13.25 2.95 -8.15
C THR A 22 -14.52 2.37 -7.51
N ALA A 23 -15.63 3.12 -7.52
CA ALA A 23 -16.89 2.65 -6.97
C ALA A 23 -17.49 1.48 -7.79
N GLN A 24 -17.39 1.55 -9.12
CA GLN A 24 -17.87 0.50 -10.03
C GLN A 24 -17.04 -0.78 -9.89
N ILE A 25 -15.71 -0.68 -9.83
CA ILE A 25 -14.79 -1.80 -9.63
C ILE A 25 -15.06 -2.45 -8.26
N LYS A 26 -15.25 -1.64 -7.21
CA LYS A 26 -15.56 -2.15 -5.87
C LYS A 26 -16.90 -2.89 -5.82
N ALA A 27 -17.90 -2.43 -6.56
CA ALA A 27 -19.19 -3.12 -6.71
C ALA A 27 -19.03 -4.44 -7.50
N ALA A 28 -18.22 -4.42 -8.56
CA ALA A 28 -17.93 -5.59 -9.38
C ALA A 28 -17.15 -6.65 -8.60
N LEU A 29 -16.12 -6.28 -7.83
CA LEU A 29 -15.35 -7.19 -6.97
C LEU A 29 -16.21 -7.87 -5.88
N LYS A 30 -17.32 -7.25 -5.46
CA LYS A 30 -18.27 -7.85 -4.52
C LYS A 30 -19.23 -8.85 -5.17
N THR A 31 -19.47 -8.68 -6.46
CA THR A 31 -20.51 -9.43 -7.20
C THR A 31 -19.90 -10.55 -8.03
N ASP A 32 -18.66 -10.37 -8.51
CA ASP A 32 -17.98 -11.22 -9.47
C ASP A 32 -16.76 -11.89 -8.83
N TRP A 33 -16.92 -13.16 -8.47
CA TRP A 33 -15.89 -13.94 -7.76
C TRP A 33 -14.63 -14.15 -8.63
N SER A 34 -14.82 -14.39 -9.93
CA SER A 34 -13.72 -14.56 -10.90
C SER A 34 -12.88 -13.29 -11.03
N LEU A 35 -13.50 -12.11 -10.96
CA LEU A 35 -12.80 -10.83 -10.98
C LEU A 35 -11.98 -10.62 -9.71
N ARG A 36 -12.55 -11.03 -8.56
CA ARG A 36 -11.87 -10.97 -7.26
C ARG A 36 -10.62 -11.84 -7.23
N GLU A 37 -10.69 -13.08 -7.69
CA GLU A 37 -9.51 -13.95 -7.73
C GLU A 37 -8.38 -13.34 -8.57
N LYS A 38 -8.71 -12.79 -9.75
CA LYS A 38 -7.74 -12.10 -10.60
C LYS A 38 -7.12 -10.91 -9.89
N PHE A 39 -7.93 -10.11 -9.18
CA PHE A 39 -7.43 -8.98 -8.41
C PHE A 39 -6.51 -9.41 -7.27
N GLU A 40 -6.84 -10.48 -6.53
CA GLU A 40 -6.00 -11.00 -5.45
C GLU A 40 -4.65 -11.52 -5.96
N VAL A 41 -4.60 -12.15 -7.14
CA VAL A 41 -3.34 -12.56 -7.78
C VAL A 41 -2.45 -11.36 -8.09
N VAL A 42 -3.01 -10.28 -8.66
CA VAL A 42 -2.26 -9.06 -8.99
C VAL A 42 -1.82 -8.32 -7.72
N SER A 43 -2.67 -8.24 -6.70
CA SER A 43 -2.33 -7.66 -5.40
C SER A 43 -1.20 -8.44 -4.71
N SER A 44 -1.30 -9.76 -4.69
CA SER A 44 -0.25 -10.62 -4.14
C SER A 44 1.08 -10.49 -4.89
N ALA A 45 1.03 -10.33 -6.22
CA ALA A 45 2.23 -10.08 -7.03
C ALA A 45 2.88 -8.73 -6.66
N LYS A 46 2.08 -7.68 -6.46
CA LYS A 46 2.56 -6.37 -5.96
C LYS A 46 3.19 -6.47 -4.58
N GLU A 47 2.54 -7.13 -3.62
CA GLU A 47 3.09 -7.28 -2.26
C GLU A 47 4.43 -8.03 -2.26
N ARG A 48 4.60 -9.01 -3.16
CA ARG A 48 5.89 -9.70 -3.35
C ARG A 48 6.96 -8.82 -4.00
N LEU A 49 6.58 -7.86 -4.85
CA LEU A 49 7.50 -6.87 -5.42
C LEU A 49 7.90 -5.80 -4.39
N GLU A 50 7.02 -5.45 -3.46
CA GLU A 50 7.28 -4.50 -2.37
C GLU A 50 8.19 -5.04 -1.25
N VAL A 51 8.86 -6.18 -1.46
CA VAL A 51 9.92 -6.70 -0.57
C VAL A 51 11.22 -5.88 -0.68
N ILE A 52 11.16 -4.66 -1.21
CA ILE A 52 12.21 -3.67 -0.99
C ILE A 52 11.95 -3.05 0.38
N LYS A 53 12.52 -3.66 1.43
CA LYS A 53 12.56 -3.06 2.77
C LYS A 53 13.37 -1.76 2.70
N MET A 54 12.70 -0.64 2.44
CA MET A 54 13.26 0.69 2.64
C MET A 54 13.30 0.95 4.15
N GLY A 55 14.37 0.48 4.79
CA GLY A 55 14.66 0.83 6.17
C GLY A 55 15.38 2.19 6.24
N PRO A 56 15.16 2.99 7.30
CA PRO A 56 16.02 4.12 7.56
C PRO A 56 17.47 3.64 7.70
N ARG A 57 18.43 4.49 7.32
CA ARG A 57 19.85 4.21 7.57
C ARG A 57 20.05 4.11 9.08
N GLN A 58 20.94 3.22 9.53
CA GLN A 58 21.29 3.07 10.95
C GLN A 58 21.59 4.41 11.63
N GLN A 59 22.33 5.30 10.96
CA GLN A 59 22.61 6.66 11.44
C GLN A 59 21.35 7.49 11.79
N THR A 60 20.26 7.32 11.04
CA THR A 60 18.99 8.00 11.33
C THR A 60 18.37 7.47 12.62
N ILE A 61 18.46 6.15 12.85
CA ILE A 61 17.97 5.51 14.08
C ILE A 61 18.80 6.00 15.27
N ASP A 62 20.13 5.97 15.17
CA ASP A 62 21.06 6.48 16.18
C ASP A 62 20.79 7.95 16.53
N ASN A 63 20.57 8.80 15.51
CA ASN A 63 20.29 10.21 15.74
C ASN A 63 18.97 10.44 16.50
N ILE A 64 17.93 9.66 16.21
CA ILE A 64 16.64 9.73 16.91
C ILE A 64 16.80 9.28 18.36
N LEU A 65 17.51 8.18 18.59
CA LEU A 65 17.77 7.65 19.93
C LEU A 65 18.58 8.63 20.77
N ASN A 66 19.67 9.19 20.21
CA ASN A 66 20.48 10.20 20.88
C ASN A 66 19.70 11.47 21.22
N TYR A 67 18.82 11.91 20.31
CA TYR A 67 17.97 13.07 20.57
C TYR A 67 17.00 12.81 21.72
N ALA A 68 16.34 11.64 21.72
CA ALA A 68 15.42 11.25 22.79
C ALA A 68 16.13 11.13 24.14
N GLU A 69 17.32 10.52 24.18
CA GLU A 69 18.12 10.39 25.40
C GLU A 69 18.53 11.75 25.97
N LYS A 70 18.98 12.68 25.12
CA LYS A 70 19.27 14.05 25.54
C LYS A 70 18.04 14.78 26.06
N ALA A 71 16.92 14.70 25.35
CA ALA A 71 15.68 15.34 25.76
C ALA A 71 15.20 14.82 27.12
N VAL A 72 15.33 13.52 27.38
CA VAL A 72 15.02 12.92 28.70
C VAL A 72 15.98 13.43 29.77
N SER A 73 17.29 13.45 29.48
CA SER A 73 18.29 13.92 30.44
C SER A 73 18.10 15.40 30.82
N GLU A 74 17.69 16.25 29.88
CA GLU A 74 17.40 17.68 30.11
C GLU A 74 16.05 17.90 30.83
N LEU A 75 15.11 16.97 30.73
CA LEU A 75 13.83 16.99 31.46
C LEU A 75 13.96 16.49 32.92
N THR A 76 14.99 15.71 33.21
CA THR A 76 15.25 15.13 34.55
C THR A 76 16.31 15.88 35.36
N ALA A 77 16.96 16.89 34.79
CA ALA A 77 17.93 17.77 35.44
C ALA A 77 17.28 19.07 35.94
#